data_AF-D0UPX2-F1
#
_entry.id   AF-D0UPX2-F1
#
_cell.length_a   1.000
_cell.length_b   1.000
_cell.length_c   1.000
_cell.angle_alpha   90.00
_cell.angle_beta   90.00
_cell.angle_gamma   90.00
#
_symmetry.space_group_name_H-M   'P 1'
#
loop_
_entity.id
_entity.type
_entity.pdbx_description
1 polymer ?
#
loop_
_entity_poly.entity_id
_entity_poly.type
_entity_poly.pdbx_seq_one_letter_code
_entity_poly.pdbx_strand_id
1 'polypeptide(L)'
;GIPRDHPESYHSFMWNNFFKHIDIQPENAHILDGNAPDLQKECEEYERQIELAGGIDLFVGGIGPDGHIAFNEPGSSLVSRTRVKTLAQDTIIANARFFGNDINLVPKQALTVGVGTVMDAKEVMIIITGAHKAFALYKAIEEGVNHMWTVSAFQQHRRAIFICDEDATLELRVKT
;
A
#
# COMPACT_ATOMS: atom_id res chain seq x y z
N GLY A 1 -0.36 -9.72 15.74
CA GLY A 1 -0.42 -9.88 14.28
C GLY A 1 -1.49 -10.89 13.92
N ILE A 2 -1.48 -11.33 12.66
CA ILE A 2 -2.22 -12.50 12.17
C ILE A 2 -1.20 -13.60 11.86
N PRO A 3 -1.49 -14.88 12.14
CA PRO A 3 -0.58 -15.97 11.80
C PRO A 3 -0.14 -15.91 10.33
N ARG A 4 1.13 -16.22 10.05
CA ARG A 4 1.70 -16.14 8.70
C ARG A 4 0.94 -17.01 7.70
N ASP A 5 0.46 -18.16 8.15
CA ASP A 5 -0.33 -19.14 7.41
C ASP A 5 -1.84 -18.88 7.42
N HIS A 6 -2.32 -17.85 8.13
CA HIS A 6 -3.72 -17.45 8.08
C HIS A 6 -4.13 -17.13 6.63
N PRO A 7 -5.30 -17.57 6.13
CA PRO A 7 -5.68 -17.39 4.73
C PRO A 7 -5.70 -15.92 4.29
N GLU A 8 -6.10 -15.02 5.18
CA GLU A 8 -6.15 -13.57 4.93
C GLU A 8 -4.84 -12.83 5.23
N SER A 9 -3.73 -13.53 5.52
CA SER A 9 -2.43 -12.88 5.65
C SER A 9 -1.92 -12.47 4.27
N TYR A 10 -1.23 -11.32 4.18
CA TYR A 10 -0.59 -10.92 2.92
C TYR A 10 0.49 -11.91 2.48
N HIS A 11 1.10 -12.64 3.43
CA HIS A 11 1.98 -13.75 3.09
C HIS A 11 1.23 -14.86 2.34
N SER A 12 0.09 -15.32 2.86
CA SER A 12 -0.76 -16.31 2.22
C SER A 12 -1.33 -15.82 0.89
N PHE A 13 -1.74 -14.55 0.80
CA PHE A 13 -2.22 -13.95 -0.43
C PHE A 13 -1.15 -13.98 -1.53
N MET A 14 0.04 -13.46 -1.25
CA MET A 14 1.15 -13.41 -2.23
C MET A 14 1.61 -14.81 -2.62
N TRP A 15 1.72 -15.72 -1.66
CA TRP A 15 2.10 -17.11 -1.94
C TRP A 15 1.07 -17.80 -2.83
N ASN A 16 -0.23 -17.70 -2.50
CA ASN A 16 -1.27 -18.45 -3.18
C ASN A 16 -1.66 -17.90 -4.54
N ASN A 17 -1.53 -16.58 -4.75
CA ASN A 17 -1.98 -15.94 -5.99
C ASN A 17 -0.84 -15.61 -6.94
N PHE A 18 0.42 -15.61 -6.48
CA PHE A 18 1.54 -15.22 -7.33
C PHE A 18 2.78 -16.11 -7.16
N PHE A 19 3.47 -16.05 -6.01
CA PHE A 19 4.82 -16.62 -5.88
C PHE A 19 4.92 -18.11 -6.21
N LYS A 20 3.94 -18.93 -5.79
CA LYS A 20 3.97 -20.38 -6.05
C LYS A 20 3.74 -20.78 -7.52
N HIS A 21 3.36 -19.82 -8.38
CA HIS A 21 3.01 -20.06 -9.78
C HIS A 21 4.09 -19.57 -10.76
N ILE A 22 5.19 -19.03 -10.26
CA ILE A 22 6.31 -18.50 -11.04
C ILE A 22 7.63 -19.07 -10.52
N ASP A 23 8.72 -18.76 -11.22
CA ASP A 23 10.08 -19.23 -10.95
C ASP A 23 10.90 -18.30 -10.03
N ILE A 24 10.23 -17.45 -9.24
CA ILE A 24 10.91 -16.62 -8.24
C ILE A 24 11.52 -17.50 -7.14
N GLN A 25 12.78 -17.22 -6.80
CA GLN A 25 13.42 -17.88 -5.67
C GLN A 25 12.84 -17.35 -4.35
N PRO A 26 12.43 -18.21 -3.40
CA PRO A 26 11.81 -17.78 -2.14
C PRO A 26 12.63 -16.77 -1.34
N GLU A 27 13.95 -16.88 -1.36
CA GLU A 27 14.90 -15.97 -0.71
C GLU A 27 14.87 -14.53 -1.26
N ASN A 28 14.36 -14.33 -2.49
CA ASN A 28 14.19 -13.03 -3.13
C ASN A 28 12.78 -12.44 -2.94
N ALA A 29 11.90 -13.12 -2.18
CA ALA A 29 10.54 -12.68 -1.90
C ALA A 29 10.43 -12.17 -0.44
N HIS A 30 10.40 -10.86 -0.28
CA HIS A 30 10.38 -10.20 1.02
C HIS A 30 8.98 -9.66 1.35
N ILE A 31 8.50 -9.97 2.57
CA ILE A 31 7.24 -9.45 3.13
C ILE A 31 7.50 -9.17 4.61
N LEU A 32 7.04 -8.00 5.09
CA LEU A 32 7.10 -7.61 6.50
C LEU A 32 6.50 -8.66 7.44
N ASP A 33 7.22 -9.04 8.49
CA ASP A 33 6.72 -9.96 9.52
C ASP A 33 5.87 -9.23 10.57
N GLY A 34 4.55 -9.25 10.38
CA GLY A 34 3.58 -8.68 11.33
C GLY A 34 3.49 -9.41 12.69
N ASN A 35 4.29 -10.47 12.92
CA ASN A 35 4.41 -11.17 14.19
C ASN A 35 5.82 -11.09 14.80
N ALA A 36 6.70 -10.26 14.24
CA ALA A 36 8.03 -10.04 14.80
C ALA A 36 7.94 -9.58 16.27
N PRO A 37 8.85 -10.05 17.15
CA PRO A 37 8.84 -9.67 18.57
C PRO A 37 9.15 -8.19 18.78
N ASP A 38 9.91 -7.59 17.86
CA ASP A 38 10.20 -6.16 17.80
C ASP A 38 9.81 -5.63 16.41
N LEU A 39 8.62 -5.04 16.35
CA LEU A 39 8.03 -4.54 15.11
C LEU A 39 8.80 -3.35 14.52
N GLN A 40 9.44 -2.54 15.37
CA GLN A 40 10.22 -1.39 14.91
C GLN A 40 11.51 -1.87 14.25
N LYS A 41 12.20 -2.83 14.89
CA LYS A 41 13.38 -3.47 14.33
C LYS A 41 13.08 -4.19 13.01
N GLU A 42 11.93 -4.86 12.91
CA GLU A 42 11.47 -5.46 11.64
C GLU A 42 11.34 -4.42 10.53
N CYS A 43 10.76 -3.25 10.83
CA CYS A 43 10.64 -2.16 9.86
C CYS A 43 12.02 -1.63 9.42
N GLU A 44 12.93 -1.42 10.36
CA GLU A 44 14.29 -0.95 10.09
C GLU A 44 15.09 -1.95 9.24
N GLU A 45 14.96 -3.24 9.55
CA GLU A 45 15.59 -4.31 8.78
C GLU A 45 15.02 -4.38 7.35
N TYR A 46 13.71 -4.21 7.19
CA TYR A 46 13.08 -4.19 5.87
C TYR A 46 13.61 -3.04 4.98
N GLU A 47 13.80 -1.86 5.56
CA GLU A 47 14.44 -0.73 4.87
C GLU A 47 15.88 -1.03 4.46
N ARG A 48 16.64 -1.68 5.36
CA ARG A 48 18.01 -2.11 5.09
C ARG A 48 18.08 -3.13 3.96
N GLN A 49 17.13 -4.05 3.87
CA GLN A 49 17.05 -5.03 2.79
C GLN A 49 16.78 -4.33 1.44
N ILE A 50 15.91 -3.33 1.41
CA ILE A 50 15.67 -2.50 0.21
C ILE A 50 16.97 -1.79 -0.21
N GLU A 51 17.68 -1.18 0.74
CA GLU A 51 18.94 -0.50 0.45
C GLU A 51 20.02 -1.48 -0.09
N LEU A 52 20.16 -2.64 0.54
CA LEU A 52 21.10 -3.68 0.09
C LEU A 52 20.78 -4.24 -1.29
N ALA A 53 19.49 -4.28 -1.67
CA ALA A 53 19.05 -4.66 -3.00
C ALA A 53 19.34 -3.57 -4.07
N GLY A 54 19.79 -2.37 -3.65
CA GLY A 54 20.05 -1.24 -4.55
C GLY A 54 18.82 -0.34 -4.78
N GLY A 55 17.81 -0.43 -3.91
CA GLY A 55 16.54 0.28 -4.05
C GLY A 55 15.51 -0.49 -4.88
N ILE A 56 14.37 0.16 -5.13
CA ILE A 56 13.24 -0.43 -5.88
C ILE A 56 13.24 0.15 -7.29
N ASP A 57 13.34 -0.71 -8.31
CA ASP A 57 13.25 -0.27 -9.71
C ASP A 57 11.82 0.15 -10.08
N LEU A 58 10.85 -0.69 -9.73
CA LEU A 58 9.42 -0.44 -9.96
C LEU A 58 8.61 -0.80 -8.72
N PHE A 59 7.92 0.18 -8.15
CA PHE A 59 6.95 -0.05 -7.08
C PHE A 59 5.54 -0.10 -7.67
N VAL A 60 4.87 -1.25 -7.57
CA VAL A 60 3.46 -1.39 -7.97
C VAL A 60 2.57 -1.28 -6.74
N GLY A 61 1.58 -0.40 -6.81
CA GLY A 61 0.61 -0.17 -5.74
C GLY A 61 -0.81 0.02 -6.25
N GLY A 62 -1.73 0.16 -5.31
CA GLY A 62 -3.09 0.63 -5.55
C GLY A 62 -3.40 1.85 -4.70
N ILE A 63 -4.64 2.33 -4.79
CA ILE A 63 -5.16 3.45 -4.01
C ILE A 63 -6.34 2.99 -3.13
N GLY A 64 -6.34 3.38 -1.86
CA GLY A 64 -7.51 3.23 -0.97
C GLY A 64 -8.65 4.20 -1.35
N PRO A 65 -9.91 3.94 -0.95
CA PRO A 65 -11.01 4.89 -1.17
C PRO A 65 -10.79 6.28 -0.52
N ASP A 66 -9.91 6.34 0.49
CA ASP A 66 -9.43 7.52 1.21
C ASP A 66 -8.10 8.07 0.64
N GLY A 67 -7.63 7.53 -0.49
CA GLY A 67 -6.39 7.97 -1.14
C GLY A 67 -5.09 7.47 -0.52
N HIS A 68 -5.11 6.46 0.36
CA HIS A 68 -3.87 5.94 0.91
C HIS A 68 -3.04 5.14 -0.11
N ILE A 69 -1.71 5.24 -0.01
CA ILE A 69 -0.75 4.27 -0.55
C ILE A 69 -0.28 3.32 0.55
N ALA A 70 -0.25 2.01 0.27
CA ALA A 70 -0.02 0.97 1.28
C ALA A 70 -0.98 1.17 2.48
N PHE A 71 -0.50 1.20 3.72
CA PHE A 71 -1.33 1.63 4.88
C PHE A 71 -0.93 3.03 5.38
N ASN A 72 -0.51 3.92 4.50
CA ASN A 72 -0.28 5.33 4.83
C ASN A 72 -1.61 6.08 4.87
N GLU A 73 -2.39 5.79 5.91
CA GLU A 73 -3.69 6.39 6.24
C GLU A 73 -3.63 7.94 6.22
N PRO A 74 -4.77 8.63 6.03
CA PRO A 74 -4.86 10.08 6.08
C PRO A 74 -4.16 10.69 7.30
N GLY A 75 -3.36 11.74 7.05
CA GLY A 75 -2.51 12.41 8.04
C GLY A 75 -1.11 11.80 8.19
N SER A 76 -0.79 10.75 7.44
CA SER A 76 0.57 10.17 7.43
C SER A 76 1.59 11.12 6.80
N SER A 77 2.77 11.23 7.40
CA SER A 77 3.87 12.03 6.83
C SER A 77 4.20 11.57 5.40
N LEU A 78 4.30 12.54 4.48
CA LEU A 78 4.65 12.29 3.07
C LEU A 78 6.11 11.86 2.87
N VAL A 79 6.95 11.99 3.91
CA VAL A 79 8.34 11.52 3.91
C VAL A 79 8.55 10.37 4.91
N SER A 80 7.47 9.69 5.28
CA SER A 80 7.54 8.58 6.23
C SER A 80 8.35 7.38 5.69
N ARG A 81 8.99 6.67 6.62
CA ARG A 81 9.60 5.35 6.39
C ARG A 81 8.67 4.22 6.83
N THR A 82 9.12 2.99 6.57
CA THR A 82 8.49 1.76 7.01
C THR A 82 8.27 1.79 8.52
N ARG A 83 7.04 1.51 8.96
CA ARG A 83 6.64 1.65 10.37
C ARG A 83 5.38 0.86 10.68
N VAL A 84 5.10 0.73 11.97
CA VAL A 84 3.78 0.31 12.46
C VAL A 84 2.77 1.44 12.25
N LYS A 85 1.61 1.11 11.68
CA LYS A 85 0.46 2.00 11.58
C LYS A 85 -0.78 1.38 12.19
N THR A 86 -1.49 2.15 12.99
CA THR A 86 -2.86 1.84 13.40
C THR A 86 -3.77 2.07 12.22
N LEU A 87 -4.61 1.08 11.91
CA LEU A 87 -5.58 1.17 10.82
C LEU A 87 -6.72 2.12 11.21
N ALA A 88 -7.17 2.92 10.24
CA ALA A 88 -8.35 3.75 10.39
C ALA A 88 -9.62 2.89 10.52
N GLN A 89 -10.67 3.45 11.13
CA GLN A 89 -11.95 2.75 11.30
C GLN A 89 -12.54 2.32 9.94
N ASP A 90 -12.43 3.17 8.92
CA ASP A 90 -12.92 2.87 7.57
C ASP A 90 -12.17 1.69 6.94
N THR A 91 -10.86 1.60 7.16
CA THR A 91 -10.01 0.47 6.72
C THR A 91 -10.42 -0.83 7.42
N ILE A 92 -10.71 -0.76 8.74
CA ILE A 92 -11.21 -1.91 9.50
C ILE A 92 -12.55 -2.39 8.94
N ILE A 93 -13.48 -1.48 8.67
CA ILE A 93 -14.81 -1.81 8.12
C ILE A 93 -14.67 -2.41 6.72
N ALA A 94 -13.85 -1.81 5.84
CA ALA A 94 -13.65 -2.29 4.48
C ALA A 94 -13.04 -3.70 4.43
N ASN A 95 -12.16 -4.02 5.38
CA ASN A 95 -11.48 -5.32 5.44
C ASN A 95 -12.26 -6.39 6.21
N ALA A 96 -13.28 -6.03 6.99
CA ALA A 96 -14.09 -6.99 7.76
C ALA A 96 -14.71 -8.10 6.87
N ARG A 97 -14.97 -7.80 5.59
CA ARG A 97 -15.45 -8.79 4.60
C ARG A 97 -14.55 -10.03 4.47
N PHE A 98 -13.25 -9.88 4.73
CA PHE A 98 -12.27 -10.97 4.71
C PHE A 98 -12.26 -11.77 6.03
N PHE A 99 -12.75 -11.17 7.12
CA PHE A 99 -12.77 -11.75 8.46
C PHE A 99 -14.20 -12.14 8.88
N GLY A 100 -14.97 -12.72 7.95
CA GLY A 100 -16.33 -13.19 8.23
C GLY A 100 -17.34 -12.08 8.55
N ASN A 101 -17.07 -10.85 8.11
CA ASN A 101 -17.82 -9.63 8.45
C ASN A 101 -17.78 -9.24 9.94
N ASP A 102 -16.81 -9.74 10.72
CA ASP A 102 -16.59 -9.32 12.10
C ASP A 102 -15.40 -8.35 12.20
N ILE A 103 -15.71 -7.09 12.53
CA ILE A 103 -14.70 -6.03 12.71
C ILE A 103 -13.69 -6.33 13.82
N ASN A 104 -14.05 -7.15 14.82
CA ASN A 104 -13.19 -7.46 15.96
C ASN A 104 -12.07 -8.44 15.60
N LEU A 105 -12.24 -9.20 14.51
CA LEU A 105 -11.24 -10.13 13.99
C LEU A 105 -10.23 -9.44 13.08
N VAL A 106 -10.50 -8.20 12.65
CA VAL A 106 -9.59 -7.42 11.82
C VAL A 106 -8.42 -6.91 12.67
N PRO A 107 -7.16 -7.07 12.21
CA PRO A 107 -6.01 -6.51 12.90
C PRO A 107 -6.11 -5.00 13.04
N LYS A 108 -5.84 -4.48 14.24
CA LYS A 108 -5.89 -3.02 14.49
C LYS A 108 -4.64 -2.27 14.02
N GLN A 109 -3.57 -3.01 13.73
CA GLN A 109 -2.29 -2.46 13.29
C GLN A 109 -1.76 -3.27 12.12
N ALA A 110 -1.00 -2.61 11.25
CA ALA A 110 -0.25 -3.22 10.17
C ALA A 110 1.18 -2.65 10.14
N LEU A 111 2.10 -3.46 9.64
CA LEU A 111 3.38 -2.96 9.16
C LEU A 111 3.18 -2.47 7.73
N THR A 112 3.73 -1.30 7.42
CA THR A 112 3.62 -0.70 6.10
C THR A 112 4.89 0.01 5.73
N VAL A 113 5.27 -0.07 4.46
CA VAL A 113 6.22 0.87 3.88
C VAL A 113 5.69 2.30 4.01
N GLY A 114 6.58 3.25 4.22
CA GLY A 114 6.22 4.67 4.30
C GLY A 114 6.11 5.33 2.93
N VAL A 115 5.47 6.50 2.86
CA VAL A 115 5.33 7.26 1.61
C VAL A 115 6.70 7.58 1.00
N GLY A 116 7.67 7.98 1.83
CA GLY A 116 9.05 8.25 1.40
C GLY A 116 9.73 7.00 0.83
N THR A 117 9.46 5.83 1.43
CA THR A 117 9.97 4.53 0.93
C THR A 117 9.50 4.24 -0.49
N VAL A 118 8.24 4.53 -0.80
CA VAL A 118 7.69 4.35 -2.15
C VAL A 118 8.21 5.43 -3.10
N MET A 119 8.37 6.66 -2.62
CA MET A 119 8.94 7.78 -3.39
C MET A 119 10.42 7.60 -3.76
N ASP A 120 11.14 6.73 -3.06
CA ASP A 120 12.53 6.39 -3.37
C ASP A 120 12.66 5.37 -4.52
N ALA A 121 11.55 4.76 -4.96
CA ALA A 121 11.57 3.88 -6.12
C ALA A 121 11.94 4.66 -7.40
N LYS A 122 12.58 4.00 -8.37
CA LYS A 122 12.91 4.67 -9.65
C LYS A 122 11.65 4.96 -10.48
N GLU A 123 10.64 4.10 -10.35
CA GLU A 123 9.34 4.22 -10.99
C GLU A 123 8.24 3.74 -10.04
N VAL A 124 7.09 4.44 -10.05
CA VAL A 124 5.90 4.06 -9.29
C VAL A 124 4.74 3.85 -10.25
N MET A 125 4.03 2.74 -10.12
CA MET A 125 2.84 2.41 -10.90
C MET A 125 1.66 2.16 -9.96
N ILE A 126 0.60 2.97 -10.11
CA ILE A 126 -0.61 2.87 -9.30
C ILE A 126 -1.75 2.35 -10.19
N ILE A 127 -2.32 1.21 -9.79
CA ILE A 127 -3.46 0.58 -10.48
C ILE A 127 -4.76 0.96 -9.75
N ILE A 128 -5.73 1.48 -10.49
CA ILE A 128 -6.96 2.07 -9.95
C ILE A 128 -8.15 1.57 -10.76
N THR A 129 -9.02 0.78 -10.14
CA THR A 129 -10.17 0.20 -10.84
C THR A 129 -11.47 0.37 -10.05
N GLY A 130 -12.53 0.77 -10.76
CA GLY A 130 -13.90 0.85 -10.27
C GLY A 130 -14.29 2.21 -9.68
N ALA A 131 -15.58 2.52 -9.80
CA ALA A 131 -16.17 3.81 -9.43
C ALA A 131 -15.94 4.22 -7.97
N HIS A 132 -15.86 3.24 -7.07
CA HIS A 132 -15.57 3.43 -5.65
C HIS A 132 -14.17 4.02 -5.37
N LYS A 133 -13.31 4.17 -6.39
CA LYS A 133 -11.99 4.82 -6.30
C LYS A 133 -11.92 6.16 -7.01
N ALA A 134 -12.97 6.57 -7.74
CA ALA A 134 -12.93 7.76 -8.59
C ALA A 134 -12.63 9.05 -7.80
N PHE A 135 -13.26 9.20 -6.64
CA PHE A 135 -13.01 10.37 -5.79
C PHE A 135 -11.56 10.42 -5.27
N ALA A 136 -10.99 9.26 -4.91
CA ALA A 136 -9.60 9.19 -4.46
C ALA A 136 -8.63 9.53 -5.61
N LEU A 137 -8.91 9.09 -6.84
CA LEU A 137 -8.14 9.45 -8.03
C LEU A 137 -8.18 10.96 -8.27
N TYR A 138 -9.37 11.56 -8.28
CA TYR A 138 -9.53 13.02 -8.39
C TYR A 138 -8.69 13.77 -7.36
N LYS A 139 -8.76 13.37 -6.07
CA LYS A 139 -7.95 13.96 -5.00
C LYS A 139 -6.45 13.77 -5.19
N ALA A 140 -6.04 12.65 -5.77
CA ALA A 140 -4.64 12.32 -5.97
C ALA A 140 -3.99 13.11 -7.12
N ILE A 141 -4.73 13.45 -8.18
CA ILE A 141 -4.13 14.00 -9.42
C ILE A 141 -4.63 15.39 -9.82
N GLU A 142 -5.85 15.79 -9.44
CA GLU A 142 -6.38 17.12 -9.81
C GLU A 142 -6.32 18.13 -8.66
N GLU A 143 -6.34 17.67 -7.41
CA GLU A 143 -6.04 18.51 -6.25
C GLU A 143 -4.54 18.55 -5.96
N GLY A 144 -4.13 19.34 -4.96
CA GLY A 144 -2.72 19.49 -4.60
C GLY A 144 -2.19 18.40 -3.67
N VAL A 145 -0.86 18.33 -3.58
CA VAL A 145 -0.13 17.46 -2.64
C VAL A 145 -0.63 17.67 -1.21
N ASN A 146 -1.14 16.60 -0.59
CA ASN A 146 -1.77 16.66 0.73
C ASN A 146 -1.62 15.33 1.48
N HIS A 147 -1.19 15.38 2.75
CA HIS A 147 -1.05 14.20 3.59
C HIS A 147 -2.36 13.47 3.96
N MET A 148 -3.51 14.07 3.66
CA MET A 148 -4.82 13.42 3.77
C MET A 148 -5.10 12.45 2.62
N TRP A 149 -4.44 12.63 1.48
CA TRP A 149 -4.57 11.80 0.28
C TRP A 149 -3.17 11.40 -0.18
N THR A 150 -2.56 10.42 0.50
CA THR A 150 -1.10 10.21 0.42
C THR A 150 -0.59 9.82 -0.97
N VAL A 151 -1.43 9.27 -1.85
CA VAL A 151 -1.10 9.05 -3.27
C VAL A 151 -0.80 10.36 -4.01
N SER A 152 -1.33 11.51 -3.56
CA SER A 152 -1.00 12.84 -4.13
C SER A 152 0.50 13.19 -4.03
N ALA A 153 1.26 12.52 -3.14
CA ALA A 153 2.72 12.67 -3.07
C ALA A 153 3.40 12.36 -4.42
N PHE A 154 2.82 11.46 -5.22
CA PHE A 154 3.41 11.06 -6.50
C PHE A 154 3.35 12.14 -7.57
N GLN A 155 2.63 13.24 -7.36
CA GLN A 155 2.77 14.44 -8.19
C GLN A 155 4.20 15.01 -8.16
N GLN A 156 4.96 14.72 -7.10
CA GLN A 156 6.35 15.13 -6.94
C GLN A 156 7.34 14.01 -7.28
N HIS A 157 6.85 12.84 -7.68
CA HIS A 157 7.70 11.73 -8.07
C HIS A 157 8.22 11.93 -9.50
N ARG A 158 9.49 11.57 -9.74
CA ARG A 158 10.12 11.79 -11.06
C ARG A 158 9.49 10.96 -12.18
N ARG A 159 8.89 9.83 -11.82
CA ARG A 159 8.29 8.88 -12.78
C ARG A 159 7.14 8.11 -12.13
N ALA A 160 5.93 8.66 -12.20
CA ALA A 160 4.71 8.02 -11.70
C ALA A 160 3.77 7.70 -12.86
N ILE A 161 3.21 6.48 -12.86
CA ILE A 161 2.23 6.00 -13.84
C ILE A 161 0.94 5.66 -13.09
N PHE A 162 -0.19 6.16 -13.59
CA PHE A 162 -1.52 5.80 -13.11
C PHE A 162 -2.22 5.00 -14.20
N ILE A 163 -2.59 3.75 -13.88
CA ILE A 163 -3.33 2.86 -14.78
C ILE A 163 -4.75 2.75 -14.23
N CYS A 164 -5.71 3.29 -14.98
CA CYS A 164 -7.10 3.39 -14.56
C CYS A 164 -8.04 2.68 -15.54
N ASP A 165 -9.15 2.14 -15.04
CA ASP A 165 -10.31 1.82 -15.87
C ASP A 165 -11.23 3.04 -16.05
N GLU A 166 -12.25 2.92 -16.91
CA GLU A 166 -13.18 4.02 -17.19
C GLU A 166 -13.94 4.47 -15.92
N ASP A 167 -14.46 3.51 -15.15
CA ASP A 167 -15.20 3.78 -13.91
C ASP A 167 -14.38 4.56 -12.87
N ALA A 168 -13.06 4.35 -12.79
CA ALA A 168 -12.19 5.11 -11.90
C ALA A 168 -12.07 6.60 -12.30
N THR A 169 -12.47 7.00 -13.51
CA THR A 169 -12.33 8.38 -14.01
C THR A 169 -13.57 9.26 -13.81
N LEU A 170 -14.64 8.74 -13.21
CA LEU A 170 -15.95 9.42 -13.12
C LEU A 170 -15.94 10.80 -12.43
N GLU A 171 -14.99 11.05 -11.52
CA GLU A 171 -14.86 12.33 -10.79
C GLU A 171 -13.83 13.28 -11.42
N LEU A 172 -13.15 12.86 -12.50
CA LEU A 172 -12.19 13.70 -13.20
C LEU A 172 -12.89 14.71 -14.12
N ARG A 173 -12.21 15.83 -14.37
CA ARG A 173 -12.64 16.77 -15.41
C ARG A 173 -12.47 16.10 -16.77
N VAL A 174 -13.44 16.33 -17.65
CA VAL A 174 -13.39 15.91 -19.07
C VAL A 174 -12.10 16.35 -19.80
N LYS A 175 -11.45 17.42 -19.33
CA LYS A 175 -10.24 17.98 -19.96
C LYS A 175 -8.94 17.26 -19.56
N THR A 176 -8.91 16.59 -18.41
CA THR A 176 -7.71 15.94 -17.83
C THR A 176 -7.28 14.78 -18.71
#